data_AF-A0AAD8E5L9-F1
#
_entry.id   AF-A0AAD8E5L9-F1
#
_cell.length_a   1.000
_cell.length_b   1.000
_cell.length_c   1.000
_cell.angle_alpha   90.00
_cell.angle_beta   90.00
_cell.angle_gamma   90.00
#
_symmetry.space_group_name_H-M   'P 1'
#
loop_
_entity.id
_entity.type
_entity.pdbx_description
1 polymer ?
#
loop_
_entity_poly.entity_id
_entity_poly.type
_entity_poly.pdbx_seq_one_letter_code
_entity_poly.pdbx_strand_id
1 'polypeptide(L)'
;MGTDWPVYEWKLMSQHSVKKPGQWHFKFATTKRFIISRGMTPSARILVRGEAWYQMNTGMSRKVLKPNVDFSPLHLTLVPVGEPIKKNKICDVKRLLRLHFGDQWEGNADLQFYHELINRDTVDEDVSEDELEGGMVEDADEL
;
A
#
# COMPACT_ATOMS: atom_id res chain seq x y z
N MET A 1 0.98 21.83 7.16
CA MET A 1 0.09 20.79 7.69
C MET A 1 0.64 19.45 7.22
N GLY A 2 1.08 18.58 8.14
CA GLY A 2 1.65 17.27 7.81
C GLY A 2 3.13 17.07 8.17
N THR A 3 3.74 17.99 8.91
CA THR A 3 5.13 17.88 9.41
C THR A 3 5.21 17.55 10.90
N ASP A 4 4.07 17.48 11.59
CA ASP A 4 4.01 17.36 13.05
C ASP A 4 4.40 15.95 13.54
N TRP A 5 4.40 14.95 12.65
CA TRP A 5 4.84 13.59 12.93
C TRP A 5 5.45 12.90 11.69
N PRO A 6 6.43 12.01 11.88
CA PRO A 6 6.96 11.17 10.80
C PRO A 6 5.88 10.19 10.33
N VAL A 7 5.65 10.15 9.02
CA VAL A 7 4.76 9.17 8.38
C VAL A 7 5.61 8.02 7.86
N TYR A 8 5.23 6.79 8.17
CA TYR A 8 5.95 5.58 7.75
C TYR A 8 5.16 4.79 6.70
N GLU A 9 5.87 4.08 5.83
CA GLU A 9 5.29 3.30 4.73
C GLU A 9 4.85 1.91 5.22
N TRP A 10 3.67 1.86 5.84
CA TRP A 10 3.11 0.61 6.37
C TRP A 10 2.55 -0.30 5.29
N LYS A 11 2.12 0.25 4.14
CA LYS A 11 1.43 -0.53 3.11
C LYS A 11 2.40 -1.47 2.42
N LEU A 12 3.53 -0.98 1.92
CA LEU A 12 4.55 -1.85 1.31
C LEU A 12 5.05 -2.91 2.29
N MET A 13 5.31 -2.50 3.54
CA MET A 13 5.76 -3.42 4.59
C MET A 13 4.75 -4.54 4.88
N SER A 14 3.46 -4.20 4.94
CA SER A 14 2.40 -5.18 5.10
C SER A 14 2.29 -6.13 3.90
N GLN A 15 2.46 -5.63 2.68
CA GLN A 15 2.43 -6.43 1.45
C GLN A 15 3.61 -7.39 1.35
N HIS A 16 4.79 -6.98 1.81
CA HIS A 16 5.95 -7.84 1.87
C HIS A 16 5.78 -8.95 2.91
N SER A 17 5.24 -8.63 4.08
CA SER A 17 5.28 -9.53 5.24
C SER A 17 4.03 -10.39 5.42
N VAL A 18 2.86 -9.85 5.12
CA VAL A 18 1.55 -10.47 5.37
C VAL A 18 1.02 -11.12 4.10
N LYS A 19 0.43 -12.31 4.22
CA LYS A 19 -0.27 -12.98 3.12
C LYS A 19 -1.46 -12.15 2.67
N LYS A 20 -1.77 -12.18 1.37
CA LYS A 20 -3.00 -11.56 0.85
C LYS A 20 -4.24 -12.22 1.51
N PRO A 21 -5.33 -11.48 1.80
CA PRO A 21 -6.51 -12.04 2.48
C PRO A 21 -7.08 -13.32 1.85
N GLY A 22 -6.99 -13.49 0.53
CA GLY A 22 -7.42 -14.71 -0.17
C GLY A 22 -6.57 -15.96 0.14
N GLN A 23 -5.35 -15.78 0.65
CA GLN A 23 -4.42 -16.86 1.04
C GLN A 23 -4.50 -17.20 2.54
N TRP A 24 -5.44 -16.58 3.25
CA TRP A 24 -5.65 -16.89 4.66
C TRP A 24 -6.37 -18.23 4.77
N HIS A 25 -6.18 -18.92 5.89
CA HIS A 25 -6.81 -20.22 6.16
C HIS A 25 -8.31 -20.11 6.48
N PHE A 26 -8.87 -18.90 6.39
CA PHE A 26 -10.28 -18.60 6.51
C PHE A 26 -10.63 -17.44 5.56
N LYS A 27 -11.91 -17.31 5.19
CA LYS A 27 -12.39 -16.26 4.29
C LYS A 27 -12.52 -14.93 5.04
N PHE A 28 -11.64 -13.98 4.76
CA PHE A 28 -11.62 -12.68 5.43
C PHE A 28 -12.98 -11.95 5.34
N ALA A 29 -13.58 -11.87 4.15
CA ALA A 29 -14.81 -11.09 3.91
C ALA A 29 -16.05 -11.60 4.67
N THR A 30 -16.17 -12.93 4.88
CA THR A 30 -17.32 -13.52 5.58
C THR A 30 -17.07 -13.67 7.09
N THR A 31 -15.89 -13.28 7.58
CA THR A 31 -15.53 -13.39 8.99
C THR A 31 -16.17 -12.26 9.79
N LYS A 32 -16.95 -12.61 10.81
CA LYS A 32 -17.57 -11.64 11.73
C LYS A 32 -16.70 -11.37 12.95
N ARG A 33 -15.86 -12.35 13.32
CA ARG A 33 -15.02 -12.28 14.52
C ARG A 33 -13.62 -12.75 14.22
N PHE A 34 -12.65 -11.86 14.49
CA PHE A 34 -11.23 -12.19 14.46
C PHE A 34 -10.75 -12.46 15.88
N ILE A 35 -9.98 -13.53 16.04
CA ILE A 35 -9.38 -13.91 17.31
C ILE A 35 -7.88 -13.94 17.09
N ILE A 36 -7.19 -13.04 17.79
CA ILE A 36 -5.74 -12.94 17.77
C ILE A 36 -5.25 -13.56 19.07
N SER A 37 -4.37 -14.53 18.95
CA SER A 37 -3.82 -15.27 20.08
C SER A 37 -2.30 -15.31 19.99
N ARG A 38 -1.65 -15.40 21.14
CA ARG A 38 -0.21 -15.52 21.22
C ARG A 38 0.18 -16.99 21.10
N GLY A 39 0.96 -17.31 20.07
CA GLY A 39 1.57 -18.62 19.94
C GLY A 39 2.78 -18.77 20.85
N MET A 40 3.11 -20.01 21.19
CA MET A 40 4.23 -20.33 22.09
C MET A 40 5.58 -20.32 21.37
N THR A 41 5.60 -20.56 20.06
CA THR A 41 6.84 -20.60 19.27
C THR A 41 7.24 -19.20 18.78
N PRO A 42 8.55 -18.90 18.69
CA PRO A 42 9.02 -17.63 18.15
C PRO A 42 8.54 -17.37 16.71
N SER A 43 8.57 -18.41 15.87
CA SER A 43 8.19 -18.35 14.45
C SER A 43 6.67 -18.24 14.19
N ALA A 44 5.84 -18.37 15.22
CA ALA A 44 4.39 -18.24 15.14
C ALA A 44 3.83 -17.52 16.39
N ARG A 45 4.53 -16.46 16.84
CA ARG A 45 4.17 -15.71 18.04
C ARG A 45 2.79 -15.07 17.96
N ILE A 46 2.32 -14.73 16.76
CA ILE A 46 0.97 -14.19 16.52
C ILE A 46 0.21 -15.16 15.62
N LEU A 47 -0.89 -15.70 16.16
CA LEU A 47 -1.81 -16.57 15.46
C LEU A 47 -3.16 -15.87 15.30
N VAL A 48 -3.71 -15.92 14.09
CA VAL A 48 -4.99 -15.32 13.78
C VAL A 48 -5.98 -16.42 13.45
N ARG A 49 -7.22 -16.26 13.87
CA ARG A 49 -8.37 -17.10 13.52
C ARG A 49 -9.54 -16.21 13.14
N GLY A 50 -10.29 -16.61 12.13
CA GLY A 50 -11.54 -15.97 11.75
C GLY A 50 -12.71 -16.92 11.93
N GLU A 51 -13.81 -16.39 12.46
CA GLU A 51 -15.07 -17.10 12.66
C GLU A 51 -16.21 -16.38 11.92
N ALA A 52 -17.06 -17.14 11.22
CA ALA A 52 -18.22 -16.60 10.51
C ALA A 52 -19.35 -16.16 11.47
N TRP A 53 -19.32 -16.62 12.72
CA TRP A 53 -20.33 -16.35 13.74
C TRP A 53 -19.67 -15.92 15.06
N TYR A 54 -20.32 -15.04 15.81
CA TYR A 54 -19.78 -14.50 17.06
C TYR A 54 -19.65 -15.53 18.19
N GLN A 55 -20.42 -16.62 18.15
CA GLN A 55 -20.50 -17.60 19.24
C GLN A 55 -19.74 -18.90 18.94
N MET A 56 -19.23 -19.09 17.72
CA MET A 56 -18.55 -20.33 17.32
C MET A 56 -17.03 -20.25 17.53
N ASN A 57 -16.45 -21.28 18.14
CA ASN A 57 -15.00 -21.41 18.40
C ASN A 57 -14.37 -22.61 17.67
N THR A 58 -14.82 -22.88 16.45
CA THR A 58 -14.45 -24.10 15.70
C THR A 58 -13.22 -23.92 14.82
N GLY A 59 -12.81 -22.69 14.52
CA GLY A 59 -11.68 -22.42 13.66
C GLY A 59 -10.34 -22.78 14.28
N MET A 60 -9.36 -23.09 13.42
CA MET A 60 -7.97 -23.22 13.80
C MET A 60 -7.26 -21.86 13.74
N SER A 61 -6.36 -21.58 14.69
CA SER A 61 -5.51 -20.40 14.66
C SER A 61 -4.22 -20.69 13.90
N ARG A 62 -3.89 -19.89 12.87
CA ARG A 62 -2.61 -20.03 12.12
C ARG A 62 -1.96 -18.67 11.88
N LYS A 63 -0.66 -18.68 11.55
CA LYS A 63 0.05 -17.46 11.15
C LYS A 63 -0.44 -16.94 9.79
N VAL A 64 -0.56 -15.62 9.68
CA VAL A 64 -0.93 -14.92 8.44
C VAL A 64 0.28 -14.26 7.75
N LEU A 65 1.47 -14.42 8.33
CA LEU A 65 2.74 -14.02 7.73
C LEU A 65 3.14 -14.96 6.58
N LYS A 66 3.86 -14.43 5.61
CA LYS A 66 4.51 -15.24 4.56
C LYS A 66 5.54 -16.21 5.18
N PRO A 67 5.90 -17.30 4.48
CA PRO A 67 6.95 -18.21 4.95
C PRO A 67 8.25 -17.47 5.23
N ASN A 68 8.97 -17.88 6.28
CA ASN A 68 10.27 -17.31 6.68
C ASN A 68 10.30 -15.80 6.98
N VAL A 69 9.14 -15.15 7.15
CA VAL A 69 9.04 -13.75 7.58
C VAL A 69 8.58 -13.68 9.05
N ASP A 70 9.22 -12.80 9.81
CA ASP A 70 8.84 -12.42 11.18
C ASP A 70 8.73 -10.88 11.25
N PHE A 71 7.99 -10.37 12.25
CA PHE A 71 7.87 -8.94 12.52
C PHE A 71 9.01 -8.38 13.39
N SER A 72 9.87 -9.23 13.95
CA SER A 72 10.99 -8.78 14.79
C SER A 72 11.96 -7.81 14.08
N PRO A 73 12.32 -7.97 12.79
CA PRO A 73 13.15 -7.02 12.05
C PRO A 73 12.34 -6.00 11.22
N LEU A 74 11.21 -5.50 11.73
CA LEU A 74 10.39 -4.54 10.99
C LEU A 74 11.12 -3.19 10.84
N HIS A 75 11.69 -2.95 9.65
CA HIS A 75 12.28 -1.65 9.30
C HIS A 75 11.25 -0.86 8.49
N LEU A 76 10.66 0.16 9.11
CA LEU A 76 9.73 1.05 8.44
C LEU A 76 10.50 2.14 7.71
N THR A 77 10.22 2.31 6.43
CA THR A 77 10.74 3.45 5.65
C THR A 77 9.91 4.69 5.94
N LEU A 78 10.58 5.83 6.09
CA LEU A 78 9.93 7.13 6.24
C LEU A 78 9.37 7.56 4.89
N VAL A 79 8.10 7.96 4.85
CA VAL A 79 7.49 8.56 3.67
C VAL A 79 7.98 10.01 3.58
N PRO A 80 8.66 10.40 2.49
CA PRO A 80 9.12 11.78 2.34
C PRO A 80 7.93 12.73 2.26
N VAL A 81 8.08 13.91 2.85
CA VAL A 81 7.05 14.96 2.78
C VAL A 81 7.16 15.63 1.41
N GLY A 82 6.08 15.58 0.63
CA GLY A 82 6.01 16.20 -0.70
C GLY A 82 6.48 15.27 -1.81
N GLU A 83 5.89 14.08 -1.91
CA GLU A 83 6.10 13.17 -3.04
C GLU A 83 5.79 13.90 -4.37
N PRO A 84 6.66 13.77 -5.38
CA PRO A 84 6.46 14.43 -6.66
C PRO A 84 5.15 13.99 -7.30
N ILE A 85 4.35 14.94 -7.80
CA ILE A 85 3.08 14.61 -8.43
C ILE A 85 3.36 13.89 -9.76
N LYS A 86 2.77 12.70 -9.91
CA LYS A 86 2.84 11.95 -11.17
C LYS A 86 2.43 12.82 -12.37
N LYS A 87 3.20 12.77 -13.46
CA LYS A 87 2.97 13.52 -14.71
C LYS A 87 1.53 13.39 -15.22
N ASN A 88 0.93 12.20 -15.12
CA ASN A 88 -0.46 11.95 -15.53
C ASN A 88 -1.47 12.81 -14.76
N LYS A 89 -1.27 12.99 -13.44
CA LYS A 89 -2.13 13.86 -12.63
C LYS A 89 -1.97 15.32 -13.01
N ILE A 90 -0.74 15.76 -13.32
CA ILE A 90 -0.49 17.12 -13.79
C ILE A 90 -1.23 17.38 -15.11
N CYS A 91 -1.17 16.43 -16.06
CA CYS A 91 -1.90 16.52 -17.32
C CYS A 91 -3.42 16.59 -17.11
N ASP A 92 -3.96 15.75 -16.22
CA ASP A 92 -5.39 15.76 -15.89
C ASP A 92 -5.82 17.08 -15.23
N VAL A 93 -5.01 17.62 -14.31
CA VAL A 93 -5.27 18.93 -13.70
C VAL A 93 -5.26 20.02 -14.76
N LYS A 94 -4.27 20.06 -15.66
CA LYS A 94 -4.24 21.03 -16.78
C LYS A 94 -5.48 20.91 -17.67
N ARG A 95 -5.91 19.69 -17.98
CA ARG A 95 -7.12 19.44 -18.77
C ARG A 95 -8.36 19.97 -18.05
N LEU A 96 -8.47 19.74 -16.74
CA LEU A 96 -9.58 20.20 -15.92
C LEU A 96 -9.62 21.72 -15.84
N LEU A 97 -8.47 22.37 -15.66
CA LEU A 97 -8.38 23.84 -15.64
C LEU A 97 -8.78 24.46 -16.98
N ARG A 98 -8.33 23.88 -18.11
CA ARG A 98 -8.77 24.29 -19.45
C ARG A 98 -10.28 24.12 -19.66
N LEU A 99 -10.86 23.04 -19.16
CA LEU A 99 -12.30 22.78 -19.32
C LEU A 99 -13.16 23.80 -18.57
N HIS A 100 -12.73 24.23 -17.38
CA HIS A 100 -13.52 25.13 -16.53
C HIS A 100 -13.26 26.61 -16.79
N PHE A 101 -12.02 27.00 -17.14
CA PHE A 101 -11.61 28.39 -17.28
C PHE A 101 -11.18 28.78 -18.71
N GLY A 102 -11.26 27.83 -19.65
CA GLY A 102 -10.82 28.01 -21.03
C GLY A 102 -9.31 27.96 -21.19
N ASP A 103 -8.82 28.20 -22.40
CA ASP A 103 -7.38 28.14 -22.72
C ASP A 103 -6.56 29.26 -22.05
N GLN A 104 -7.22 30.32 -21.58
CA GLN A 104 -6.61 31.48 -20.91
C GLN A 104 -6.52 31.32 -19.38
N TRP A 105 -6.75 30.12 -18.84
CA TRP A 105 -6.69 29.86 -17.41
C TRP A 105 -5.34 30.25 -16.78
N GLU A 106 -4.24 30.25 -17.56
CA GLU A 106 -2.91 30.63 -17.09
C GLU A 106 -2.77 32.10 -16.68
N GLY A 107 -3.69 32.96 -17.13
CA GLY A 107 -3.72 34.38 -16.73
C GLY A 107 -4.52 34.64 -15.45
N ASN A 108 -5.17 33.64 -14.87
CA ASN A 108 -6.07 33.83 -13.74
C ASN A 108 -5.29 33.83 -12.41
N ALA A 109 -5.27 34.97 -11.72
CA ALA A 109 -4.61 35.13 -10.42
C ALA A 109 -5.17 34.18 -9.33
N ASP A 110 -6.45 33.80 -9.43
CA ASP A 110 -7.08 32.87 -8.49
C ASP A 110 -6.50 31.44 -8.60
N LEU A 111 -5.80 31.13 -9.69
CA LEU A 111 -5.19 29.82 -9.96
C LEU A 111 -3.69 29.77 -9.63
N GLN A 112 -3.13 30.78 -8.96
CA GLN A 112 -1.70 30.88 -8.61
C GLN A 112 -1.16 29.62 -7.93
N PHE A 113 -1.94 29.01 -7.03
CA PHE A 113 -1.57 27.75 -6.39
C PHE A 113 -1.25 26.63 -7.39
N TYR A 114 -2.05 26.48 -8.44
CA TYR A 114 -1.84 25.44 -9.46
C TYR A 114 -0.63 25.75 -10.34
N HIS A 115 -0.34 27.03 -10.59
CA HIS A 115 0.87 27.44 -11.29
C HIS A 115 2.13 27.05 -10.52
N GLU A 116 2.16 27.37 -9.22
CA GLU A 116 3.25 27.00 -8.34
C GLU A 116 3.41 25.48 -8.23
N LEU A 117 2.30 24.75 -8.12
CA LEU A 117 2.28 23.29 -8.04
C LEU A 117 2.84 22.63 -9.30
N ILE A 118 2.41 23.07 -10.48
CA ILE A 118 2.83 22.51 -11.77
C ILE A 118 4.31 22.82 -12.04
N ASN A 119 4.76 24.03 -11.74
CA ASN A 119 6.14 24.46 -12.00
C ASN A 119 7.15 23.82 -11.03
N ARG A 120 6.74 23.58 -9.78
CA ARG A 120 7.57 22.92 -8.78
C ARG A 120 7.93 21.49 -9.18
N ASP A 121 6.97 20.74 -9.72
CA ASP A 121 7.16 19.30 -9.99
C ASP A 121 7.69 19.01 -11.41
N THR A 122 7.84 20.01 -12.28
CA THR A 122 8.49 19.84 -13.59
C THR A 122 10.02 19.73 -13.53
N VAL A 123 10.63 19.88 -12.33
CA VAL A 123 12.09 20.00 -12.18
C VAL A 123 12.80 18.65 -11.91
N ASP A 124 12.10 17.60 -11.44
CA ASP A 124 12.76 16.35 -11.02
C ASP A 124 12.25 15.09 -11.77
N GLU A 125 13.16 14.54 -12.57
CA GLU A 125 13.41 13.17 -13.06
C GLU A 125 12.35 12.31 -13.80
N ASP A 126 12.79 11.87 -14.99
CA ASP A 126 12.39 10.66 -15.69
C ASP A 126 12.82 9.41 -14.90
N VAL A 127 11.87 8.71 -14.29
CA VAL A 127 12.06 7.32 -13.85
C VAL A 127 10.96 6.48 -14.49
N SER A 128 11.37 5.64 -15.44
CA SER A 128 10.53 4.68 -16.17
C SER A 128 10.04 3.57 -15.23
N GLU A 129 8.73 3.37 -15.15
CA GLU A 129 8.02 2.40 -14.28
C GLU A 129 8.09 0.92 -14.77
N ASP A 130 8.97 0.56 -15.70
CA ASP A 130 9.00 -0.77 -16.33
C ASP A 130 10.06 -1.72 -15.74
N GLU A 131 9.94 -2.16 -14.48
CA GLU A 131 10.77 -3.31 -14.02
C GLU A 131 10.33 -4.06 -12.74
N LEU A 132 9.02 -4.30 -12.51
CA LEU A 132 8.58 -5.13 -11.36
C LEU A 132 7.47 -6.17 -11.65
N GLU A 133 7.38 -6.69 -12.87
CA GLU A 133 6.65 -7.92 -13.16
C GLU A 133 7.56 -8.95 -13.84
N GLY A 134 8.41 -9.61 -13.07
CA GLY A 134 9.30 -10.67 -13.57
C GLY A 134 9.64 -11.67 -12.46
N GLY A 135 8.86 -12.73 -12.36
CA GLY A 135 9.09 -13.80 -11.39
C GLY A 135 8.10 -14.96 -11.56
N MET A 136 7.98 -15.48 -12.78
CA MET A 136 7.47 -16.84 -13.01
C MET A 136 8.51 -17.82 -12.46
N VAL A 137 8.13 -18.61 -11.44
CA VAL A 137 8.84 -19.86 -11.14
C VAL A 137 8.04 -20.94 -11.85
N GLU A 138 8.62 -21.44 -12.95
CA GLU A 138 8.21 -22.70 -13.57
C GLU A 138 8.67 -23.83 -12.64
N ASP A 139 7.74 -24.48 -11.95
CA ASP A 139 7.99 -25.78 -11.36
C ASP A 139 7.92 -26.83 -12.49
N ALA A 140 9.07 -27.09 -13.10
CA ALA A 140 9.36 -28.36 -13.73
C ALA A 140 10.11 -29.20 -12.70
N ASP A 141 9.53 -30.32 -12.27
CA ASP A 141 10.29 -31.52 -11.95
C ASP A 141 9.37 -32.74 -12.02
N GLU A 142 9.66 -33.56 -13.04
CA GLU A 142 9.34 -34.99 -13.08
C GLU A 142 10.17 -35.71 -12.01
N LEU A 143 9.51 -36.54 -11.19
CA LEU A 143 9.78 -37.97 -10.99
C LEU A 143 8.76 -38.58 -10.01
#